data_AF-A0AAV8ZXD3-F1
#
_entry.id   AF-A0AAV8ZXD3-F1
#
_cell.length_a   1.000
_cell.length_b   1.000
_cell.length_c   1.000
_cell.angle_alpha   90.00
_cell.angle_beta   90.00
_cell.angle_gamma   90.00
#
_symmetry.space_group_name_H-M   'P 1'
#
loop_
_entity.id
_entity.type
_entity.pdbx_description
1 polymer ?
#
loop_
_entity_poly.entity_id
_entity_poly.type
_entity_poly.pdbx_seq_one_letter_code
_entity_poly.pdbx_strand_id
1 'polypeptide(L)'
;MEIEENIAHNCRANGVTVLPHIRHSWGDAFPTSDPEWDIVIASDILLYVKQYPKLIKTLSFLLKSYKPKHKDTSPRKRFILSGKDVQLRWPVFLMSWRRRIGKEDEALFFNGYEDAGLVVEHIGTRVFCISPGRLQQNPKPLNLKTLNPK
;
A
#
# COMPACT_ATOMS: atom_id res chain seq x y z
N MET A 1 -8.85 22.72 -10.94
CA MET A 1 -9.15 23.78 -9.96
C MET A 1 -10.16 23.28 -8.94
N GLU A 2 -11.29 22.74 -9.38
CA GLU A 2 -12.39 22.30 -8.49
C GLU A 2 -11.99 21.32 -7.35
N ILE A 3 -11.18 20.29 -7.61
CA ILE A 3 -10.81 19.31 -6.58
C ILE A 3 -10.01 19.96 -5.43
N GLU A 4 -9.04 20.81 -5.75
CA GLU A 4 -8.18 21.48 -4.77
C GLU A 4 -8.97 22.49 -3.94
N GLU A 5 -9.90 23.21 -4.58
CA GLU A 5 -10.81 24.13 -3.91
C GLU A 5 -11.74 23.40 -2.94
N ASN A 6 -12.27 22.23 -3.35
CA ASN A 6 -13.11 21.39 -2.51
C ASN A 6 -12.32 20.85 -1.29
N ILE A 7 -11.09 20.37 -1.50
CA ILE A 7 -10.21 19.96 -0.39
C ILE A 7 -9.96 21.14 0.56
N ALA A 8 -9.58 22.31 0.04
CA ALA A 8 -9.29 23.48 0.84
C ALA A 8 -10.52 23.99 1.61
N HIS A 9 -11.71 23.92 1.01
CA HIS A 9 -12.97 24.24 1.67
C HIS A 9 -13.22 23.30 2.86
N ASN A 10 -13.10 21.98 2.67
CA ASN A 10 -13.28 20.99 3.73
C ASN A 10 -12.26 21.15 4.86
N CYS A 11 -10.98 21.44 4.54
CA CYS A 11 -9.96 21.74 5.56
C CYS A 11 -10.39 22.92 6.43
N ARG A 12 -10.76 24.06 5.81
CA ARG A 12 -11.20 25.26 6.53
C ARG A 12 -12.44 25.00 7.38
N ALA A 13 -13.43 24.29 6.85
CA ALA A 13 -14.66 23.95 7.56
C ALA A 13 -14.41 23.11 8.83
N ASN A 14 -13.33 22.33 8.87
CA ASN A 14 -12.95 21.48 10.01
C ASN A 14 -11.84 22.10 10.88
N GLY A 15 -11.47 23.37 10.65
CA GLY A 15 -10.40 24.02 11.43
C GLY A 15 -9.01 23.44 11.20
N VAL A 16 -8.79 22.77 10.07
CA VAL A 16 -7.50 22.19 9.67
C VAL A 16 -6.84 23.11 8.64
N THR A 17 -5.52 23.28 8.74
CA THR A 17 -4.74 23.99 7.71
C THR A 17 -4.89 23.29 6.37
N VAL A 18 -5.01 24.06 5.29
CA VAL A 18 -5.10 23.49 3.93
C VAL A 18 -3.87 22.63 3.65
N LEU A 19 -4.10 21.35 3.39
CA LEU A 19 -3.04 20.36 3.14
C LEU A 19 -2.60 20.41 1.67
N PRO A 20 -1.33 20.08 1.37
CA PRO A 20 -0.87 19.98 -0.01
C PRO A 20 -1.63 18.86 -0.75
N HIS A 21 -2.05 19.14 -1.98
CA HIS A 21 -2.70 18.18 -2.85
C HIS A 21 -1.76 17.79 -3.99
N ILE A 22 -1.61 16.49 -4.22
CA ILE A 22 -0.89 15.94 -5.38
C ILE A 22 -1.92 15.24 -6.25
N ARG A 23 -2.18 15.80 -7.44
CA ARG A 23 -3.02 15.11 -8.42
C ARG A 23 -2.29 13.89 -8.94
N HIS A 24 -2.93 12.74 -8.86
CA HIS A 24 -2.36 11.49 -9.35
C HIS A 24 -3.46 10.57 -9.88
N SER A 25 -3.18 9.95 -11.03
CA SER A 25 -3.98 8.87 -11.59
C SER A 25 -3.25 7.56 -11.37
N TRP A 26 -3.93 6.55 -10.84
CA TRP A 26 -3.28 5.26 -10.58
C TRP A 26 -2.65 4.70 -11.85
N GLY A 27 -1.43 4.18 -11.70
CA GLY A 27 -0.67 3.53 -12.76
C GLY A 27 0.23 4.47 -13.56
N ASP A 28 0.01 5.79 -13.47
CA ASP A 28 0.87 6.79 -14.07
C ASP A 28 2.15 6.99 -13.24
N ALA A 29 3.12 7.69 -13.83
CA ALA A 29 4.32 8.08 -13.09
C ALA A 29 3.93 9.02 -11.94
N PHE A 30 4.38 8.71 -10.72
CA PHE A 30 4.08 9.54 -9.58
C PHE A 30 4.86 10.87 -9.70
N PRO A 31 4.25 12.04 -9.39
CA PRO A 31 4.91 13.35 -9.54
C PRO A 31 6.16 13.55 -8.66
N THR A 32 6.34 12.71 -7.64
CA THR A 32 7.46 12.74 -6.70
C THR A 32 8.28 11.47 -6.85
N SER A 33 9.57 11.60 -7.16
CA SER A 33 10.50 10.46 -7.31
C SER A 33 10.86 9.80 -5.99
N ASP A 34 10.85 10.56 -4.90
CA ASP A 34 11.30 10.15 -3.58
C ASP A 34 10.15 10.32 -2.57
N PRO A 35 9.17 9.38 -2.55
CA PRO A 35 8.06 9.44 -1.62
C PRO A 35 8.56 9.21 -0.19
N GLU A 36 8.37 10.20 0.68
CA GLU A 36 8.78 10.15 2.10
C GLU A 36 7.61 9.79 3.04
N TRP A 37 6.60 9.08 2.54
CA TRP A 37 5.40 8.76 3.33
C TRP A 37 5.56 7.45 4.10
N ASP A 38 5.59 7.57 5.43
CA ASP A 38 5.61 6.42 6.34
C ASP A 38 4.34 5.57 6.25
N ILE A 39 3.20 6.26 6.07
CA ILE A 39 1.86 5.66 6.06
C ILE A 39 1.07 6.26 4.90
N VAL A 40 0.53 5.39 4.06
CA VAL A 40 -0.48 5.73 3.05
C VAL A 40 -1.80 5.16 3.56
N ILE A 41 -2.87 5.97 3.55
CA ILE A 41 -4.20 5.54 4.00
C ILE A 41 -5.20 5.69 2.87
N ALA A 42 -6.06 4.69 2.68
CA ALA A 42 -7.19 4.79 1.77
C ALA A 42 -8.43 4.11 2.34
N SER A 43 -9.61 4.64 2.02
CA SER A 43 -10.88 4.07 2.46
C SER A 43 -11.84 3.94 1.29
N ASP A 44 -12.51 2.79 1.20
CA ASP A 44 -13.52 2.49 0.18
C ASP A 44 -13.01 2.69 -1.27
N ILE A 45 -11.78 2.24 -1.56
CA ILE A 45 -11.11 2.47 -2.86
C ILE A 45 -11.20 1.31 -3.89
N LEU A 46 -11.71 0.14 -3.52
CA LEU A 46 -11.78 -1.06 -4.37
C LEU A 46 -13.02 -1.11 -5.28
N LEU A 47 -13.49 0.04 -5.77
CA LEU A 47 -14.72 0.13 -6.55
C LEU A 47 -14.58 -0.41 -7.99
N TYR A 48 -13.37 -0.36 -8.53
CA TYR A 48 -13.11 -0.64 -9.94
C TYR A 48 -12.05 -1.72 -10.10
N VAL A 49 -12.49 -2.98 -10.22
CA VAL A 49 -11.62 -4.15 -10.40
C VAL A 49 -10.61 -3.96 -11.54
N LYS A 50 -11.05 -3.35 -12.65
CA LYS A 50 -10.19 -3.05 -13.81
C LYS A 50 -9.00 -2.13 -13.48
N GLN A 51 -9.07 -1.39 -12.36
CA GLN A 51 -8.01 -0.48 -11.92
C GLN A 51 -7.06 -1.12 -10.90
N TYR A 52 -7.32 -2.34 -10.41
CA TYR A 52 -6.43 -3.00 -9.46
C TYR A 52 -4.97 -3.07 -9.94
N PRO A 53 -4.66 -3.44 -11.20
CA PRO A 53 -3.27 -3.44 -11.65
C PRO A 53 -2.60 -2.07 -11.57
N LYS A 54 -3.34 -1.00 -11.89
CA LYS A 54 -2.85 0.38 -11.83
C LYS A 54 -2.64 0.86 -10.40
N LEU A 55 -3.56 0.50 -9.50
CA LEU A 55 -3.47 0.78 -8.07
C LEU A 55 -2.25 0.07 -7.46
N ILE A 56 -2.10 -1.23 -7.72
CA ILE A 56 -0.94 -2.04 -7.27
C ILE A 56 0.37 -1.44 -7.79
N LYS A 57 0.43 -1.03 -9.06
CA LYS A 57 1.61 -0.35 -9.62
C LYS A 57 1.96 0.93 -8.85
N THR A 58 0.97 1.75 -8.53
CA THR A 58 1.16 2.98 -7.76
C THR A 58 1.67 2.69 -6.35
N LEU A 59 1.01 1.78 -5.63
CA LEU A 59 1.37 1.44 -4.26
C LEU A 59 2.72 0.75 -4.17
N SER A 60 3.06 -0.08 -5.16
CA SER A 60 4.40 -0.66 -5.28
C SER A 60 5.47 0.41 -5.39
N PHE A 61 5.25 1.46 -6.19
CA PHE A 61 6.17 2.58 -6.27
C PHE A 61 6.30 3.31 -4.92
N LEU A 62 5.17 3.67 -4.30
CA LEU A 62 5.15 4.41 -3.03
C LEU A 62 5.84 3.66 -1.89
N LEU A 63 5.59 2.35 -1.77
CA LEU A 63 6.12 1.55 -0.68
C LEU A 63 7.57 1.10 -0.90
N LYS A 64 8.01 0.90 -2.15
CA LYS A 64 9.38 0.42 -2.44
C LYS A 64 10.39 1.54 -2.63
N SER A 65 9.96 2.73 -3.04
CA SER A 65 10.85 3.89 -3.25
C SER A 65 11.09 4.70 -1.97
N TYR A 66 10.44 4.32 -0.87
CA TYR A 66 10.57 4.97 0.42
C TYR A 66 12.01 4.95 0.93
N LYS A 67 12.50 6.13 1.32
CA LYS A 67 13.79 6.33 1.97
C LYS A 67 13.56 6.84 3.39
N PRO A 68 13.93 6.08 4.44
CA PRO A 68 13.78 6.54 5.81
C PRO A 68 14.57 7.84 6.06
N LYS A 69 13.92 8.84 6.68
CA LYS A 69 14.58 10.12 7.03
C LYS A 69 15.69 9.99 8.08
N HIS A 70 15.67 8.92 8.88
CA HIS A 70 16.65 8.66 9.93
C HIS A 70 17.24 7.26 9.78
N LYS A 71 18.56 7.13 10.00
CA LYS A 71 19.30 5.85 9.99
C LYS A 71 18.89 4.88 11.10
N ASP A 72 18.02 5.30 12.01
CA ASP A 72 17.46 4.40 13.00
C ASP A 72 16.62 3.33 12.29
N THR A 73 17.09 2.10 12.43
CA THR A 73 16.42 0.85 12.08
C THR A 73 14.90 1.00 12.10
N SER A 74 14.26 0.90 10.92
CA SER A 74 12.81 0.98 10.67
C SER A 74 11.99 0.95 11.98
N PRO A 75 11.62 2.11 12.58
CA PRO A 75 11.01 2.11 13.89
C PRO A 75 9.70 1.33 13.81
N ARG A 76 9.66 0.20 14.49
CA ARG A 76 8.41 -0.55 14.65
C ARG A 76 7.51 0.28 15.53
N LYS A 77 6.56 1.02 14.94
CA LYS A 77 5.59 1.79 15.71
C LYS A 77 4.40 0.90 16.05
N ARG A 78 4.06 0.88 17.33
CA ARG A 78 2.86 0.23 17.84
C ARG A 78 1.69 1.19 17.74
N PHE A 79 0.57 0.70 17.23
CA PHE A 79 -0.69 1.43 17.17
C PHE A 79 -1.81 0.54 17.65
N ILE A 80 -2.86 1.14 18.20
CA ILE A 80 -4.09 0.42 18.53
C ILE A 80 -5.03 0.49 17.31
N LEU A 81 -5.25 -0.64 16.65
CA LEU A 81 -6.17 -0.78 15.52
C LEU A 81 -7.31 -1.71 15.91
N SER A 82 -8.54 -1.19 15.90
CA SER A 82 -9.73 -1.93 16.35
C SER A 82 -9.58 -2.57 17.73
N GLY A 83 -8.93 -1.88 18.67
CA GLY A 83 -8.68 -2.37 20.03
C GLY A 83 -7.53 -3.37 20.17
N LYS A 84 -6.82 -3.70 19.09
CA LYS A 84 -5.64 -4.60 19.11
C LYS A 84 -4.35 -3.80 18.98
N ASP A 85 -3.33 -4.15 19.75
CA ASP A 85 -1.97 -3.65 19.55
C ASP A 85 -1.41 -4.26 18.26
N VAL A 86 -1.14 -3.41 17.27
CA VAL A 86 -0.57 -3.79 15.98
C VAL A 86 0.77 -3.10 15.84
N GLN A 87 1.80 -3.91 15.59
CA GLN A 87 3.14 -3.42 15.34
C GLN A 87 3.37 -3.31 13.83
N LEU A 88 3.45 -2.08 13.32
CA LEU A 88 3.66 -1.82 11.90
C LEU A 88 5.12 -1.47 11.60
N ARG A 89 5.61 -1.96 10.46
CA ARG A 89 6.89 -1.55 9.89
C ARG A 89 6.63 -0.58 8.75
N TRP A 90 7.33 0.53 8.77
CA TRP A 90 7.24 1.52 7.72
C TRP A 90 8.10 1.15 6.51
N PRO A 91 7.67 1.48 5.30
CA PRO A 91 6.40 2.16 4.97
C PRO A 91 5.23 1.16 4.94
N VAL A 92 4.01 1.65 5.16
CA VAL A 92 2.80 0.82 5.13
C VAL A 92 1.67 1.51 4.40
N PHE A 93 0.87 0.72 3.68
CA PHE A 93 -0.41 1.12 3.16
C PHE A 93 -1.52 0.49 3.99
N LEU A 94 -2.34 1.33 4.61
CA LEU A 94 -3.52 0.92 5.37
C LEU A 94 -4.76 1.20 4.53
N MET A 95 -5.60 0.18 4.39
CA MET A 95 -6.86 0.35 3.72
C MET A 95 -8.02 -0.29 4.46
N SER A 96 -9.16 0.37 4.39
CA SER A 96 -10.45 -0.19 4.79
C SER A 96 -11.37 -0.33 3.59
N TRP A 97 -12.15 -1.41 3.58
CA TRP A 97 -13.13 -1.65 2.53
C TRP A 97 -14.45 -2.12 3.13
N ARG A 98 -15.61 -1.61 2.70
CA ARG A 98 -16.89 -1.96 3.36
C ARG A 98 -17.80 -2.84 2.52
N ARG A 99 -17.55 -3.01 1.23
CA ARG A 99 -18.51 -3.66 0.30
C ARG A 99 -18.19 -5.14 0.10
N ARG A 100 -19.19 -5.90 -0.36
CA ARG A 100 -18.99 -7.30 -0.75
C ARG A 100 -18.20 -7.30 -2.07
N ILE A 101 -16.92 -7.68 -2.02
CA ILE A 101 -16.16 -8.04 -3.22
C ILE A 101 -16.51 -9.50 -3.52
N GLY A 102 -16.71 -9.85 -4.80
CA GLY A 102 -16.80 -11.26 -5.16
C GLY A 102 -15.50 -11.98 -4.79
N LYS A 103 -15.56 -13.24 -4.36
CA LYS A 103 -14.35 -13.98 -3.93
C LYS A 103 -13.24 -13.96 -4.99
N GLU A 104 -13.61 -13.97 -6.27
CA GLU A 104 -12.67 -13.91 -7.40
C GLU A 104 -11.97 -12.55 -7.51
N ASP A 105 -12.72 -11.46 -7.41
CA ASP A 105 -12.17 -10.09 -7.44
C ASP A 105 -11.29 -9.80 -6.22
N GLU A 106 -11.66 -10.35 -5.06
CA GLU A 106 -10.87 -10.25 -3.83
C GLU A 106 -9.53 -10.97 -3.98
N ALA A 107 -9.55 -12.18 -4.54
CA ALA A 107 -8.33 -12.94 -4.84
C ALA A 107 -7.46 -12.21 -5.89
N LEU A 108 -8.05 -11.64 -6.94
CA LEU A 108 -7.31 -10.85 -7.93
C LEU A 108 -6.59 -9.65 -7.31
N PHE A 109 -7.25 -8.97 -6.37
CA PHE A 109 -6.65 -7.84 -5.66
C PHE A 109 -5.46 -8.30 -4.82
N PHE A 110 -5.65 -9.28 -3.94
CA PHE A 110 -4.60 -9.69 -2.99
C PHE A 110 -3.44 -10.43 -3.64
N ASN A 111 -3.72 -11.34 -4.57
CA ASN A 111 -2.67 -12.05 -5.32
C ASN A 111 -1.81 -11.05 -6.11
N GLY A 112 -2.41 -10.00 -6.66
CA GLY A 112 -1.66 -8.97 -7.37
C GLY A 112 -0.64 -8.21 -6.51
N TYR A 113 -0.88 -8.05 -5.20
CA TYR A 113 0.13 -7.49 -4.29
C TYR A 113 1.25 -8.49 -4.02
N GLU A 114 0.92 -9.77 -3.82
CA GLU A 114 1.91 -10.82 -3.59
C GLU A 114 2.84 -10.99 -4.81
N ASP A 115 2.28 -11.01 -6.02
CA ASP A 115 3.02 -11.04 -7.29
C ASP A 115 3.92 -9.81 -7.45
N ALA A 116 3.48 -8.66 -6.92
CA ALA A 116 4.28 -7.44 -6.86
C ALA A 116 5.32 -7.47 -5.72
N GLY A 117 5.47 -8.56 -4.96
CA GLY A 117 6.41 -8.68 -3.84
C GLY A 117 6.03 -7.82 -2.63
N LEU A 118 4.75 -7.55 -2.45
CA LEU A 118 4.18 -6.89 -1.27
C LEU A 118 3.49 -7.94 -0.39
N VAL A 119 3.41 -7.68 0.90
CA VAL A 119 2.76 -8.56 1.88
C VAL A 119 1.46 -7.91 2.32
N VAL A 120 0.38 -8.70 2.33
CA VAL A 120 -0.94 -8.28 2.80
C VAL A 120 -1.24 -8.96 4.14
N GLU A 121 -1.58 -8.17 5.15
CA GLU A 121 -1.97 -8.64 6.49
C GLU A 121 -3.39 -8.15 6.81
N HIS A 122 -4.26 -9.07 7.25
CA HIS A 122 -5.59 -8.74 7.74
C HIS A 122 -5.50 -8.37 9.21
N ILE A 123 -5.67 -7.07 9.53
CA ILE A 123 -5.46 -6.54 10.89
C ILE A 123 -6.76 -6.20 11.61
N GLY A 124 -7.92 -6.34 10.95
CA GLY A 124 -9.22 -6.10 11.55
C GLY A 124 -10.37 -6.43 10.59
N THR A 125 -11.60 -6.14 11.01
CA THR A 125 -12.79 -6.34 10.18
C THR A 125 -12.72 -5.43 8.96
N ARG A 126 -12.31 -6.02 7.83
CA ARG A 126 -12.15 -5.35 6.55
C ARG A 126 -11.12 -4.21 6.56
N VAL A 127 -10.10 -4.36 7.42
CA VAL A 127 -8.93 -3.49 7.47
C VAL A 127 -7.71 -4.31 7.11
N PHE A 128 -6.97 -3.84 6.13
CA PHE A 128 -5.81 -4.52 5.56
C PHE A 128 -4.58 -3.62 5.68
N CYS A 129 -3.47 -4.25 5.96
CA CYS A 129 -2.14 -3.66 6.03
C CYS A 129 -1.32 -4.24 4.87
N ILE A 130 -0.75 -3.38 4.04
CA ILE A 130 0.09 -3.77 2.91
C ILE A 130 1.47 -3.16 3.11
N SER A 131 2.51 -3.98 3.05
CA SER A 131 3.90 -3.55 3.29
C SER A 131 4.87 -4.19 2.30
N PRO A 132 6.09 -3.64 2.12
CA PRO A 132 7.12 -4.29 1.32
C PRO A 132 7.42 -5.70 1.82
N GLY A 133 7.45 -6.67 0.91
CA GLY A 133 7.98 -8.00 1.21
C GLY A 133 9.44 -7.89 1.66
N ARG A 134 9.84 -8.73 2.63
CA ARG A 134 11.27 -8.85 2.93
C ARG A 134 11.96 -9.29 1.64
N LEU A 135 12.93 -8.52 1.16
CA LEU A 135 13.90 -9.04 0.20
C LEU A 135 14.44 -10.35 0.81
N GLN A 136 14.11 -11.49 0.21
CA GLN A 136 14.85 -12.70 0.48
C GLN A 136 16.27 -12.42 -0.01
N GLN A 137 17.16 -12.06 0.91
CA GLN A 137 18.58 -12.34 0.73
C GLN A 137 18.72 -13.86 0.80
N ASN A 138 18.39 -14.53 -0.31
CA ASN A 138 18.84 -15.86 -0.74
C ASN A 138 17.93 -16.29 -1.90
N PRO A 139 18.40 -16.29 -3.15
CA PRO A 139 17.75 -17.12 -4.16
C PRO A 139 17.83 -18.57 -3.68
N LYS A 140 16.69 -19.28 -3.62
CA LYS A 140 16.68 -20.74 -3.48
C LYS A 140 17.64 -21.29 -4.56
N PRO A 141 18.64 -22.12 -4.19
CA PRO A 141 19.52 -22.70 -5.19
C PRO A 141 18.68 -23.52 -6.18
N LEU A 142 18.86 -23.22 -7.47
CA LEU A 142 18.27 -23.97 -8.56
C LEU A 142 18.77 -25.42 -8.43
N ASN A 143 17.87 -26.34 -8.08
CA ASN A 143 18.23 -27.74 -7.95
C ASN A 143 18.35 -28.35 -9.37
N LEU A 144 19.57 -28.35 -9.91
CA LEU A 144 19.92 -28.88 -11.23
C LEU A 144 19.75 -30.40 -11.37
N LYS A 145 19.14 -31.10 -10.41
CA LYS A 145 19.01 -32.58 -10.45
C LYS A 145 17.82 -33.12 -11.24
N THR A 146 17.02 -32.29 -11.92
CA THR A 146 15.89 -32.76 -12.75
C THR A 146 16.09 -32.63 -14.26
N LEU A 147 17.30 -32.34 -14.73
CA LEU A 147 17.64 -32.43 -16.15
C LEU A 147 18.63 -33.57 -16.37
N ASN A 148 18.11 -34.78 -16.50
CA ASN A 148 18.71 -35.84 -17.31
C ASN A 148 17.57 -36.73 -17.83
N PRO A 149 17.19 -36.63 -19.11
CA PRO A 149 16.36 -37.65 -19.73
C PRO A 149 17.18 -38.92 -19.93
N LYS A 150 16.61 -40.06 -19.58
CA LYS A 150 16.97 -41.34 -20.20
C LYS A 150 16.19 -41.48 -21.49
#